data_AF-A0A087TSY9-F1
#
_entry.id   AF-A0A087TSY9-F1
#
_cell.length_a   1.000
_cell.length_b   1.000
_cell.length_c   1.000
_cell.angle_alpha   90.00
_cell.angle_beta   90.00
_cell.angle_gamma   90.00
#
_symmetry.space_group_name_H-M   'P 1'
#
loop_
_entity.id
_entity.type
_entity.pdbx_description
1 polymer ?
#
loop_
_entity_poly.entity_id
_entity_poly.type
_entity_poly.pdbx_seq_one_letter_code
_entity_poly.pdbx_strand_id
1 'polypeptide(L)'
;MLKCIILFQLQRAEVAEYRGSLGHRVSDTRVTKIAWLKEADHPLIPKMYQRIEDITGLSSHSAEPFQMANYGLGGHFHLHMDVLGSALFWHNVKSNGVGNILTLHGACPVLAGTKWVSNVWFHERGQEFRLKCGMHPESSLLQANLSN
;
A
#
# COMPACT_ATOMS: atom_id res chain seq x y z
N MET A 1 3.15 20.09 7.16
CA MET A 1 2.91 20.48 5.75
C MET A 1 1.86 19.56 5.11
N LEU A 2 2.18 18.42 4.51
CA LEU A 2 1.19 17.56 3.81
C LEU A 2 -0.04 17.17 4.66
N LYS A 3 0.14 16.86 5.95
CA LYS A 3 -0.98 16.58 6.89
C LYS A 3 -2.01 17.72 6.97
N CYS A 4 -1.61 18.97 6.77
CA CYS A 4 -2.48 20.14 6.83
C CYS A 4 -3.42 20.24 5.61
N ILE A 5 -2.95 19.79 4.44
CA ILE A 5 -3.69 19.82 3.18
C ILE A 5 -4.91 18.89 3.26
N ILE A 6 -4.70 17.69 3.81
CA ILE A 6 -5.72 16.62 3.87
C ILE A 6 -6.55 16.62 5.16
N LEU A 7 -6.25 17.46 6.14
CA LEU A 7 -6.89 17.42 7.46
C LEU A 7 -8.43 17.61 7.38
N PHE A 8 -8.90 18.42 6.43
CA PHE A 8 -10.33 18.64 6.14
C PHE A 8 -10.92 17.68 5.10
N GLN A 9 -10.08 16.84 4.48
CA GLN A 9 -10.48 15.88 3.43
C GLN A 9 -10.60 14.43 3.96
N LEU A 10 -10.37 14.21 5.27
CA LEU A 10 -10.38 12.90 5.90
C LEU A 10 -11.80 12.34 6.07
N GLN A 11 -12.11 11.24 5.38
CA GLN A 11 -13.37 10.50 5.47
C GLN A 11 -13.15 9.09 6.06
N ARG A 12 -14.19 8.41 6.54
CA ARG A 12 -14.07 7.00 7.00
C ARG A 12 -13.66 6.12 5.82
N ALA A 13 -12.77 5.15 6.06
CA ALA A 13 -12.39 4.21 5.01
C ALA A 13 -13.57 3.32 4.59
N GLU A 14 -13.78 3.24 3.29
CA GLU A 14 -14.78 2.42 2.62
C GLU A 14 -14.11 1.25 1.88
N VAL A 15 -14.88 0.19 1.65
CA VAL A 15 -14.50 -0.95 0.82
C VAL A 15 -15.57 -1.10 -0.27
N ALA A 16 -15.14 -1.40 -1.50
CA ALA A 16 -16.05 -1.71 -2.59
C ALA A 16 -16.72 -3.08 -2.33
N GLU A 17 -18.06 -3.10 -2.30
CA GLU A 17 -18.86 -4.30 -2.11
C GLU A 17 -19.77 -4.47 -3.34
N TYR A 18 -19.79 -5.67 -3.92
CA TYR A 18 -20.66 -5.99 -5.04
C TYR A 18 -21.90 -6.76 -4.57
N ARG A 19 -23.04 -6.08 -4.52
CA ARG A 19 -24.38 -6.69 -4.28
C ARG A 19 -25.33 -6.38 -5.44
N GLY A 20 -24.93 -6.75 -6.65
CA GLY A 20 -25.70 -6.50 -7.88
C GLY A 20 -25.56 -5.09 -8.45
N SER A 21 -25.06 -4.14 -7.67
CA SER A 21 -24.47 -2.88 -8.12
C SER A 21 -23.16 -2.62 -7.37
N LEU A 22 -22.30 -1.76 -7.92
CA LEU A 22 -21.04 -1.37 -7.28
C LEU A 22 -21.34 -0.40 -6.13
N GLY A 23 -21.37 -0.91 -4.91
CA GLY A 23 -21.60 -0.12 -3.69
C GLY A 23 -20.31 0.17 -2.95
N HIS A 24 -20.26 1.34 -2.29
CA HIS A 24 -19.23 1.64 -1.31
C HIS A 24 -19.82 1.43 0.09
N ARG A 25 -19.20 0.56 0.90
CA ARG A 25 -19.61 0.32 2.29
C ARG A 25 -18.51 0.79 3.24
N VAL A 26 -18.87 1.60 4.23
CA VAL A 26 -17.97 1.99 5.32
C VAL A 26 -17.46 0.73 6.01
N SER A 27 -16.14 0.64 6.19
CA SER A 27 -15.52 -0.56 6.75
C SER A 27 -15.70 -0.64 8.27
N ASP A 28 -16.33 -1.72 8.74
CA ASP A 28 -16.43 -2.06 10.15
C ASP A 28 -15.07 -2.45 10.74
N THR A 29 -14.24 -3.14 9.95
CA THR A 29 -12.92 -3.65 10.37
C THR A 29 -11.82 -2.59 10.26
N ARG A 30 -11.88 -1.70 9.26
CA ARG A 30 -10.89 -0.63 9.05
C ARG A 30 -11.40 0.69 9.63
N VAL A 31 -11.10 0.94 10.91
CA VAL A 31 -11.50 2.15 11.66
C VAL A 31 -10.77 3.44 11.21
N THR A 32 -9.84 3.35 10.25
CA THR A 32 -9.03 4.50 9.79
C THR A 32 -9.86 5.57 9.08
N LYS A 33 -9.41 6.83 9.18
CA LYS A 33 -9.80 7.88 8.24
C LYS A 33 -8.80 7.95 7.09
N ILE A 34 -9.26 8.18 5.87
CA ILE A 34 -8.43 8.29 4.67
C ILE A 34 -8.71 9.57 3.87
N ALA A 35 -7.70 10.02 3.16
CA ALA A 35 -7.77 11.02 2.10
C ALA A 35 -6.77 10.64 0.99
N TRP A 36 -6.92 11.22 -0.20
CA TRP A 36 -6.02 10.96 -1.33
C TRP A 36 -5.31 12.25 -1.72
N LEU A 37 -3.99 12.18 -1.93
CA LEU A 37 -3.15 13.27 -2.41
C LEU A 37 -2.74 13.01 -3.86
N LYS A 38 -3.20 13.88 -4.76
CA LYS A 38 -2.85 13.89 -6.18
C LYS A 38 -1.59 14.72 -6.40
N GLU A 39 -0.89 14.45 -7.50
CA GLU A 39 0.37 15.13 -7.84
C GLU A 39 0.25 16.67 -7.87
N ALA A 40 -0.87 17.19 -8.37
CA ALA A 40 -1.15 18.62 -8.46
C ALA A 40 -1.39 19.31 -7.09
N ASP A 41 -1.65 18.56 -6.02
CA ASP A 41 -2.06 19.14 -4.73
C ASP A 41 -0.88 19.82 -3.98
N HIS A 42 0.37 19.46 -4.28
CA HIS A 42 1.55 20.07 -3.66
C HIS A 42 2.86 19.82 -4.44
N PRO A 43 3.76 20.83 -4.61
CA PRO A 43 5.03 20.70 -5.35
C PRO A 43 6.10 19.80 -4.69
N LEU A 44 5.75 19.09 -3.61
CA LEU A 44 6.58 18.02 -3.04
C LEU A 44 6.15 16.63 -3.48
N ILE A 45 4.91 16.45 -3.97
CA ILE A 45 4.37 15.14 -4.36
C ILE A 45 5.12 14.57 -5.59
N PRO A 46 5.40 15.34 -6.67
CA PRO A 46 6.28 14.87 -7.75
C PRO A 46 7.67 14.43 -7.24
N LYS A 47 8.23 15.18 -6.28
CA LYS A 47 9.55 14.88 -5.68
C LYS A 47 9.52 13.63 -4.79
N MET A 48 8.36 13.30 -4.22
CA MET A 48 8.17 12.04 -3.49
C MET A 48 8.01 10.87 -4.45
N TYR A 49 7.24 11.01 -5.53
CA TYR A 49 7.15 9.98 -6.57
C TYR A 49 8.53 9.66 -7.17
N GLN A 50 9.31 10.67 -7.57
CA GLN A 50 10.67 10.47 -8.09
C GLN A 50 11.54 9.65 -7.11
N ARG A 51 11.56 10.01 -5.82
CA ARG A 51 12.33 9.26 -4.81
C ARG A 51 11.86 7.81 -4.65
N ILE A 52 10.56 7.54 -4.81
CA ILE A 52 10.04 6.17 -4.76
C ILE A 52 10.45 5.40 -6.02
N GLU A 53 10.42 6.03 -7.21
CA GLU A 53 11.00 5.42 -8.42
C GLU A 53 12.49 5.09 -8.23
N ASP A 54 13.28 6.04 -7.71
CA ASP A 54 14.72 5.89 -7.50
C ASP A 54 15.06 4.77 -6.50
N ILE A 55 14.21 4.55 -5.48
CA ILE A 55 14.40 3.51 -4.45
C ILE A 55 13.90 2.13 -4.93
N THR A 56 12.75 2.08 -5.61
CA THR A 56 12.07 0.81 -5.95
C THR A 56 12.38 0.31 -7.35
N GLY A 57 12.91 1.17 -8.23
CA GLY A 57 13.05 0.92 -9.67
C GLY A 57 11.72 0.96 -10.45
N LEU A 58 10.57 1.14 -9.78
CA LEU A 58 9.25 1.11 -10.42
C LEU A 58 8.88 2.44 -11.07
N SER A 59 8.03 2.40 -12.09
CA SER A 59 7.41 3.60 -12.68
C SER A 59 6.15 3.99 -11.89
N SER A 60 6.00 5.25 -11.50
CA SER A 60 4.77 5.74 -10.83
C SER A 60 3.67 6.17 -11.79
N HIS A 61 3.87 6.05 -13.11
CA HIS A 61 2.88 6.46 -14.12
C HIS A 61 1.52 5.75 -14.01
N SER A 62 1.53 4.50 -13.56
CA SER A 62 0.33 3.69 -13.31
C SER A 62 0.01 3.55 -11.82
N ALA A 63 0.68 4.31 -10.95
CA ALA A 63 0.45 4.22 -9.51
C ALA A 63 -0.81 4.98 -9.08
N GLU A 64 -1.45 4.50 -8.02
CA GLU A 64 -2.53 5.23 -7.37
C GLU A 64 -1.99 6.54 -6.72
N PRO A 65 -2.85 7.56 -6.55
CA PRO A 65 -2.54 8.73 -5.73
C PRO A 65 -2.11 8.33 -4.31
N PHE A 66 -1.33 9.17 -3.63
CA PHE A 66 -0.89 8.90 -2.26
C PHE A 66 -2.10 8.76 -1.31
N GLN A 67 -2.33 7.56 -0.77
CA GLN A 67 -3.38 7.30 0.22
C GLN A 67 -2.89 7.72 1.61
N MET A 68 -3.36 8.87 2.08
CA MET A 68 -3.09 9.38 3.43
C MET A 68 -4.05 8.75 4.43
N ALA A 69 -3.54 7.90 5.33
CA ALA A 69 -4.31 7.25 6.38
C ALA A 69 -4.00 7.84 7.76
N ASN A 70 -5.06 8.15 8.52
CA ASN A 70 -5.00 8.48 9.94
C ASN A 70 -5.60 7.34 10.78
N TYR A 71 -4.80 6.84 11.72
CA TYR A 71 -5.17 5.88 12.74
C TYR A 71 -5.27 6.65 14.06
N GLY A 72 -6.50 6.81 14.56
CA GLY A 72 -6.76 7.33 15.91
C GLY A 72 -6.42 6.31 17.00
N LEU A 73 -6.75 6.65 18.25
CA LEU A 73 -6.66 5.72 19.37
C LEU A 73 -7.45 4.43 19.06
N GLY A 74 -6.83 3.27 19.25
CA GLY A 74 -7.41 1.96 18.89
C GLY A 74 -7.26 1.55 17.40
N GLY A 75 -6.70 2.40 16.53
CA GLY A 75 -6.46 2.05 15.12
C GLY A 75 -5.22 1.19 14.91
N HIS A 76 -5.35 0.03 14.28
CA HIS A 76 -4.30 -0.97 13.97
C HIS A 76 -2.84 -0.41 13.63
N PHE A 77 -1.80 -0.50 14.54
CA PHE A 77 -0.33 -0.73 14.27
C PHE A 77 0.62 -1.04 15.47
N HIS A 78 1.37 -2.17 15.47
CA HIS A 78 2.15 -2.69 16.62
C HIS A 78 3.62 -2.22 16.68
N LEU A 79 4.28 -2.44 17.82
CA LEU A 79 5.54 -1.77 18.20
C LEU A 79 6.73 -1.99 17.25
N HIS A 80 7.23 -0.87 16.74
CA HIS A 80 8.36 -0.70 15.84
C HIS A 80 8.81 0.77 15.91
N MET A 81 10.12 1.03 16.00
CA MET A 81 10.65 2.41 15.96
C MET A 81 10.77 2.91 14.52
N ASP A 82 9.61 3.22 13.91
CA ASP A 82 9.55 4.09 12.73
C ASP A 82 10.07 5.49 13.10
N VAL A 83 11.29 5.84 12.67
CA VAL A 83 11.74 7.24 12.70
C VAL A 83 10.85 8.05 11.75
N LEU A 84 10.58 9.32 12.05
CA LEU A 84 9.78 10.17 11.17
C LEU A 84 10.43 10.27 9.78
N GLY A 85 9.81 9.62 8.79
CA GLY A 85 10.33 9.53 7.41
C GLY A 85 10.80 8.14 6.99
N SER A 86 10.74 7.12 7.86
CA SER A 86 10.89 5.71 7.48
C SER A 86 9.89 5.29 6.40
N ALA A 87 10.29 4.33 5.57
CA ALA A 87 9.46 3.72 4.54
C ALA A 87 9.67 2.20 4.50
N LEU A 88 8.60 1.46 4.22
CA LEU A 88 8.59 0.01 4.00
C LEU A 88 7.90 -0.26 2.66
N PHE A 89 8.49 -1.12 1.83
CA PHE A 89 7.92 -1.55 0.55
C PHE A 89 8.09 -3.06 0.37
N TRP A 90 7.20 -3.67 -0.40
CA TRP A 90 7.18 -5.10 -0.72
C TRP A 90 6.39 -5.33 -2.01
N HIS A 91 6.54 -6.52 -2.61
CA HIS A 91 5.77 -6.92 -3.79
C HIS A 91 4.65 -7.89 -3.42
N ASN A 92 3.40 -7.48 -3.65
CA ASN A 92 2.22 -8.34 -3.42
C ASN A 92 2.06 -9.46 -4.46
N VAL A 93 2.84 -9.42 -5.54
CA VAL A 93 2.91 -10.45 -6.59
C VAL A 93 4.34 -10.95 -6.74
N LYS A 94 4.48 -12.22 -7.09
CA LYS A 94 5.75 -12.85 -7.49
C LYS A 94 6.11 -12.42 -8.93
N SER A 95 7.32 -12.76 -9.37
CA SER A 95 7.83 -12.47 -10.72
C SER A 95 7.08 -13.19 -11.87
N ASN A 96 6.12 -14.05 -11.55
CA ASN A 96 5.20 -14.72 -12.48
C ASN A 96 3.76 -14.15 -12.40
N GLY A 97 3.54 -13.02 -11.72
CA GLY A 97 2.23 -12.39 -11.54
C GLY A 97 1.33 -13.01 -10.47
N VAL A 98 1.70 -14.16 -9.90
CA VAL A 98 0.89 -14.83 -8.86
C VAL A 98 0.99 -14.09 -7.53
N GLY A 99 -0.14 -13.87 -6.85
CA GLY A 99 -0.20 -13.24 -5.54
C GLY A 99 0.68 -13.92 -4.49
N ASN A 100 1.43 -13.13 -3.73
CA ASN A 100 2.36 -13.62 -2.72
C ASN A 100 1.69 -13.69 -1.34
N ILE A 101 1.28 -14.88 -0.90
CA ILE A 101 0.61 -15.07 0.40
C ILE A 101 1.47 -14.63 1.60
N LEU A 102 2.80 -14.58 1.44
CA LEU A 102 3.74 -14.17 2.49
C LEU A 102 3.72 -12.66 2.76
N THR A 103 3.09 -11.86 1.90
CA THR A 103 2.91 -10.41 2.11
C THR A 103 1.52 -10.05 2.65
N LEU A 104 0.78 -11.03 3.17
CA LEU A 104 -0.41 -10.76 3.99
C LEU A 104 0.02 -9.95 5.23
N HIS A 105 -0.47 -8.72 5.34
CA HIS A 105 -0.06 -7.79 6.38
C HIS A 105 -1.26 -7.14 7.06
N GLY A 106 -1.03 -6.79 8.31
CA GLY A 106 -1.90 -6.05 9.20
C GLY A 106 -1.03 -5.25 10.16
N ALA A 107 -1.51 -5.02 11.41
CA ALA A 107 -0.95 -3.95 12.25
C ALA A 107 -1.58 -3.90 13.67
N CYS A 108 -1.23 -4.64 14.74
CA CYS A 108 -2.05 -4.61 16.00
C CYS A 108 -2.19 -3.20 16.71
N PRO A 109 -3.34 -2.77 17.28
CA PRO A 109 -3.80 -1.36 17.58
C PRO A 109 -2.85 -0.27 18.17
N VAL A 110 -3.04 1.01 17.78
CA VAL A 110 -2.44 2.22 18.38
C VAL A 110 -2.95 2.43 19.80
N LEU A 111 -2.06 2.29 20.77
CA LEU A 111 -2.37 2.38 22.21
C LEU A 111 -2.31 3.82 22.76
N ALA A 112 -1.55 4.71 22.12
CA ALA A 112 -1.42 6.12 22.50
C ALA A 112 -1.17 7.02 21.29
N GLY A 113 -1.73 8.23 21.30
CA GLY A 113 -1.54 9.23 20.24
C GLY A 113 -2.28 8.91 18.94
N THR A 114 -1.67 9.24 17.79
CA THR A 114 -2.21 8.94 16.45
C THR A 114 -1.10 8.50 15.50
N LYS A 115 -1.34 7.45 14.70
CA LYS A 115 -0.43 7.06 13.60
C LYS A 115 -0.90 7.70 12.30
N TRP A 116 0.05 8.20 11.52
CA TRP A 116 -0.16 8.68 10.16
C TRP A 116 0.68 7.86 9.21
N VAL A 117 0.07 7.37 8.13
CA VAL A 117 0.74 6.57 7.09
C VAL A 117 0.38 7.15 5.73
N SER A 118 1.29 7.06 4.78
CA SER A 118 1.03 7.37 3.37
C SER A 118 1.39 6.15 2.54
N ASN A 119 0.42 5.57 1.84
CA ASN A 119 0.63 4.42 0.96
C ASN A 119 0.64 4.88 -0.50
N VAL A 120 1.44 4.23 -1.33
CA VAL A 120 1.35 4.31 -2.80
C VAL A 120 1.22 2.88 -3.32
N TRP A 121 0.20 2.64 -4.14
CA TRP A 121 -0.01 1.35 -4.78
C TRP A 121 0.48 1.41 -6.22
N PHE A 122 1.41 0.53 -6.57
CA PHE A 122 1.90 0.35 -7.93
C PHE A 122 1.18 -0.85 -8.55
N HIS A 123 0.62 -0.67 -9.74
CA HIS A 123 0.06 -1.78 -10.52
C HIS A 123 1.17 -2.48 -11.34
N GLU A 124 0.97 -3.76 -11.67
CA GLU A 124 1.91 -4.52 -12.53
C GLU A 124 2.00 -3.92 -13.95
N ARG A 125 0.88 -3.37 -14.43
CA ARG A 125 0.77 -2.74 -15.75
C ARG A 125 1.56 -1.43 -15.76
N GLY A 126 2.36 -1.21 -16.79
CA GLY A 126 3.33 -0.12 -16.89
C GLY A 126 4.71 -0.44 -16.30
N GLN A 127 4.93 -1.64 -15.76
CA GLN A 127 6.23 -2.11 -15.25
C GLN A 127 6.94 -3.09 -16.19
N GLU A 128 6.37 -3.41 -17.36
CA GLU A 128 6.76 -4.55 -18.22
C GLU A 128 8.24 -4.48 -18.67
N PHE A 129 8.79 -3.27 -18.78
CA PHE A 129 10.17 -3.01 -19.17
C PHE A 129 11.11 -2.75 -17.98
N ARG A 130 10.58 -2.57 -16.76
CA ARG A 130 11.36 -2.35 -15.52
C ARG A 130 11.43 -3.62 -14.66
N LEU A 131 10.31 -4.32 -14.50
CA LEU A 131 10.21 -5.64 -13.87
C LEU A 131 10.13 -6.72 -14.95
N LYS A 132 11.28 -7.30 -15.31
CA LYS A 132 11.30 -8.48 -16.19
C LYS A 132 10.61 -9.66 -15.50
N CYS A 133 9.76 -10.38 -16.22
CA CYS A 133 9.18 -11.62 -15.73
C CYS A 133 10.27 -12.67 -15.45
N GLY A 134 10.06 -13.50 -14.42
CA GLY A 134 10.99 -14.56 -14.07
C GLY A 134 10.95 -15.70 -15.08
N MET A 135 12.10 -16.10 -15.62
CA MET A 135 12.19 -17.24 -16.57
C MET A 135 11.87 -18.61 -15.92
N HIS A 136 11.76 -18.66 -14.60
CA HIS A 136 11.36 -19.86 -13.87
C HIS A 136 9.94 -19.71 -13.31
N PRO A 137 8.96 -20.54 -13.73
CA PRO A 137 7.85 -20.87 -12.84
C PRO A 137 8.42 -21.56 -11.59
N GLU A 138 7.77 -21.42 -10.43
CA GLU A 138 8.14 -22.17 -9.22
C GLU A 138 7.79 -23.66 -9.37
N SER A 139 8.68 -24.41 -10.02
CA SER A 139 8.61 -25.87 -10.17
C SER A 139 9.91 -26.50 -9.66
N SER A 140 10.09 -26.54 -8.33
CA SER A 140 11.15 -27.34 -7.69
C SER A 140 11.00 -27.55 -6.17
N LEU A 141 10.41 -26.61 -5.42
CA LEU A 141 10.43 -26.68 -3.93
C LEU A 141 9.17 -27.24 -3.25
N LEU A 142 8.17 -27.73 -4.00
CA LEU A 142 6.98 -28.40 -3.45
C LEU A 142 6.71 -29.82 -4.00
N GLN A 143 7.57 -30.33 -4.89
CA GLN A 143 7.45 -31.70 -5.42
C GLN A 143 8.48 -32.69 -4.84
N ALA A 144 9.43 -32.23 -4.00
CA ALA A 144 10.51 -33.07 -3.49
C ALA A 144 10.18 -33.89 -2.22
N ASN A 145 9.02 -33.69 -1.58
CA ASN A 145 8.67 -34.27 -0.28
C ASN A 145 7.38 -35.13 -0.28
N LEU A 146 7.01 -35.74 -1.41
CA LEU A 146 5.90 -36.72 -1.49
C LEU A 146 6.30 -38.02 -2.22
N SER A 147 7.59 -38.35 -2.22
CA SER A 147 8.10 -39.61 -2.76
C SER A 147 9.27 -40.14 -1.93
N ASN A 148 8.96 -40.68 -0.75
CA ASN A 148 9.60 -41.82 -0.08
C ASN A 148 8.76 -42.23 1.13
#